data_AF-A0A9X8CY34-F1
#
_entry.id   AF-A0A9X8CY34-F1
#
_cell.length_a   1.000
_cell.length_b   1.000
_cell.length_c   1.000
_cell.angle_alpha   90.00
_cell.angle_beta   90.00
_cell.angle_gamma   90.00
#
_symmetry.space_group_name_H-M   'P 1'
#
loop_
_entity.id
_entity.type
_entity.pdbx_description
1 polymer ?
#
loop_
_entity_poly.entity_id
_entity_poly.type
_entity_poly.pdbx_seq_one_letter_code
_entity_poly.pdbx_strand_id
1 'polypeptide(L)'
;HGLNSAVQDSYNLCWKLAAVVRGEAGEALLDTYEQERRPVAQMIVSSAYENWQNAWKIAAAFGFSPQQGKEENWAALRRLWADGETADAARQQATAGIGIARTTYNHLQANFGYVYSQGALLADAAPAPRPLDAICDFRPSTKPGHSLPHAWLENTADRYSINDLTAAGRFVLIAGEDGGDWCQA
;
A
#
# COMPACT_ATOMS: atom_id res chain seq x y z
N HIS A 1 -9.18 1.60 2.86
CA HIS A 1 -8.05 2.55 2.70
C HIS A 1 -8.23 3.87 3.46
N GLY A 2 -9.40 4.53 3.42
CA GLY A 2 -9.59 5.86 4.02
C GLY A 2 -9.10 6.03 5.47
N LEU A 3 -9.55 5.16 6.39
CA LEU A 3 -9.11 5.21 7.80
C LEU A 3 -7.59 5.09 7.95
N ASN A 4 -6.97 4.09 7.32
CA ASN A 4 -5.52 3.88 7.38
C ASN A 4 -4.75 5.10 6.84
N SER A 5 -5.28 5.74 5.80
CA SER A 5 -4.67 6.90 5.16
C SER A 5 -4.70 8.11 6.09
N ALA A 6 -5.83 8.34 6.77
CA ALA A 6 -5.95 9.42 7.76
C ALA A 6 -4.99 9.23 8.95
N VAL A 7 -4.81 7.98 9.42
CA VAL A 7 -3.82 7.68 10.46
C VAL A 7 -2.40 7.97 9.96
N GLN A 8 -2.06 7.57 8.73
CA GLN A 8 -0.75 7.84 8.12
C GLN A 8 -0.51 9.34 7.87
N ASP A 9 -1.53 10.10 7.46
CA ASP A 9 -1.45 11.55 7.28
C ASP A 9 -1.11 12.24 8.61
N SER A 10 -1.81 11.82 9.68
CA SER A 10 -1.55 12.30 11.04
C SER A 10 -0.12 11.95 11.48
N TYR A 11 0.29 10.69 11.26
CA TYR A 11 1.63 10.22 11.61
C TYR A 11 2.73 11.01 10.87
N ASN A 12 2.52 11.35 9.60
CA ASN A 12 3.45 12.18 8.81
C ASN A 12 3.55 13.61 9.34
N LEU A 13 2.43 14.23 9.70
CA LEU A 13 2.38 15.65 10.08
C LEU A 13 2.83 15.91 11.52
N CYS A 14 2.48 15.02 12.47
CA CYS A 14 2.70 15.26 13.90
C CYS A 14 4.17 15.50 14.28
N TRP A 15 5.12 14.73 13.72
CA TRP A 15 6.53 14.92 14.05
C TRP A 15 7.11 16.20 13.45
N LYS A 16 6.65 16.60 12.26
CA LYS A 16 7.05 17.84 11.58
C LYS A 16 6.59 19.06 12.39
N LEU A 17 5.33 19.04 12.82
CA LEU A 17 4.78 20.08 13.71
C LEU A 17 5.57 20.15 15.02
N ALA A 18 5.86 19.02 15.64
CA ALA A 18 6.64 18.99 16.89
C ALA A 18 8.03 19.60 16.70
N ALA A 19 8.73 19.26 15.61
CA ALA A 19 10.06 19.82 15.31
C ALA A 19 10.02 21.35 15.11
N VAL A 20 9.02 21.87 14.39
CA VAL A 20 8.86 23.32 14.17
C VAL A 20 8.52 24.04 15.48
N VAL A 21 7.57 23.52 16.27
CA VAL A 21 7.18 24.12 17.55
C VAL A 21 8.34 24.15 18.55
N ARG A 22 9.23 23.14 18.52
CA ARG A 22 10.44 23.11 19.35
C ARG A 22 11.60 23.96 18.81
N GLY A 23 11.46 24.55 17.62
CA GLY A 23 12.52 25.32 16.97
C GLY A 23 13.66 24.47 16.40
N GLU A 24 13.45 23.16 16.24
CA GLU A 24 14.42 22.21 15.69
C GLU A 24 14.42 22.20 14.15
N ALA A 25 13.35 22.71 13.53
CA ALA A 25 13.20 22.83 12.10
C ALA A 25 12.48 24.13 11.72
N GLY A 26 12.76 24.65 10.52
CA GLY A 26 12.03 25.80 9.96
C GLY A 26 10.64 25.42 9.42
N GLU A 27 9.76 26.40 9.25
CA GLU A 27 8.37 26.21 8.78
C GLU A 27 8.28 25.50 7.42
N ALA A 28 9.28 25.64 6.56
CA ALA A 28 9.35 24.96 5.26
C ALA A 28 9.29 23.42 5.37
N LEU A 29 9.61 22.84 6.55
CA LEU A 29 9.39 21.42 6.78
C LEU A 29 7.91 21.04 6.67
N LEU A 30 6.98 21.94 7.03
CA LEU A 30 5.54 21.66 6.98
C LEU A 30 5.03 21.57 5.53
N ASP A 31 5.63 22.29 4.59
CA ASP A 31 5.29 22.22 3.16
C ASP A 31 5.49 20.81 2.59
N THR A 32 6.42 20.04 3.18
CA THR A 32 6.68 18.66 2.77
C THR A 32 5.50 17.72 3.05
N TYR A 33 4.59 18.06 3.97
CA TYR A 33 3.39 17.26 4.22
C TYR A 33 2.54 17.12 2.96
N GLU A 34 2.24 18.23 2.27
CA GLU A 34 1.44 18.17 1.05
C GLU A 34 2.21 17.45 -0.07
N GLN A 35 3.50 17.78 -0.24
CA GLN A 35 4.36 17.16 -1.26
C GLN A 35 4.39 15.63 -1.14
N GLU A 36 4.41 15.11 0.09
CA GLU A 36 4.48 13.68 0.37
C GLU A 36 3.10 13.01 0.35
N ARG A 37 2.07 13.61 0.98
CA ARG A 37 0.79 12.95 1.25
C ARG A 37 -0.26 13.14 0.17
N ARG A 38 -0.23 14.24 -0.58
CA ARG A 38 -1.19 14.50 -1.66
C ARG A 38 -1.15 13.44 -2.77
N PRO A 39 0.03 13.01 -3.29
CA PRO A 39 0.09 11.94 -4.29
C PRO A 39 -0.46 10.61 -3.77
N VAL A 40 -0.21 10.29 -2.49
CA VAL A 40 -0.72 9.07 -1.85
C VAL A 40 -2.24 9.11 -1.73
N ALA A 41 -2.82 10.23 -1.30
CA ALA A 41 -4.26 10.42 -1.24
C ALA A 41 -4.93 10.27 -2.62
N GLN A 42 -4.34 10.84 -3.66
CA GLN A 42 -4.83 10.70 -5.04
C GLN A 42 -4.83 9.24 -5.49
N MET A 43 -3.73 8.51 -5.24
CA MET A 43 -3.63 7.08 -5.56
C MET A 43 -4.74 6.26 -4.87
N ILE A 44 -5.00 6.52 -3.59
CA ILE A 44 -6.03 5.81 -2.82
C ILE A 44 -7.44 6.10 -3.37
N VAL A 45 -7.74 7.35 -3.73
CA VAL A 45 -9.03 7.72 -4.32
C VAL A 45 -9.22 7.05 -5.68
N SER A 46 -8.20 7.08 -6.54
CA SER A 46 -8.22 6.40 -7.84
C SER A 46 -8.45 4.90 -7.67
N SER A 47 -7.71 4.24 -6.78
CA SER A 47 -7.86 2.81 -6.52
C SER A 47 -9.24 2.45 -5.97
N ALA A 48 -9.82 3.29 -5.10
CA ALA A 48 -11.17 3.08 -4.59
C ALA A 48 -12.23 3.17 -5.70
N TYR A 49 -12.08 4.11 -6.62
CA TYR A 49 -12.96 4.26 -7.78
C TYR A 49 -12.86 3.06 -8.74
N GLU A 50 -11.65 2.62 -9.05
CA GLU A 50 -11.41 1.44 -9.89
C GLU A 50 -12.00 0.17 -9.26
N ASN A 51 -11.84 -0.01 -7.95
CA ASN A 51 -12.43 -1.14 -7.22
C ASN A 51 -13.96 -1.14 -7.30
N TRP A 52 -14.60 0.03 -7.18
CA TRP A 52 -16.06 0.14 -7.37
C TRP A 52 -16.49 -0.29 -8.78
N GLN A 53 -15.74 0.11 -9.82
CA GLN A 53 -16.02 -0.34 -11.19
C GLN A 53 -15.80 -1.85 -11.36
N ASN A 54 -14.77 -2.39 -10.73
CA ASN A 54 -14.46 -3.82 -10.80
C ASN A 54 -15.55 -4.69 -10.15
N ALA A 55 -16.25 -4.20 -9.12
CA ALA A 55 -17.38 -4.92 -8.53
C ALA A 55 -18.47 -5.24 -9.57
N TRP A 56 -18.74 -4.34 -10.51
CA TRP A 56 -19.68 -4.58 -11.60
C TRP A 56 -19.19 -5.63 -12.59
N LYS A 57 -17.89 -5.61 -12.92
CA LYS A 57 -17.28 -6.62 -13.80
C LYS A 57 -17.31 -8.01 -13.17
N ILE A 58 -17.05 -8.08 -11.85
CA ILE A 58 -17.14 -9.32 -11.08
C ILE A 58 -18.58 -9.83 -11.13
N ALA A 59 -19.58 -9.00 -10.79
CA ALA A 59 -20.98 -9.41 -10.82
C ALA A 59 -21.41 -9.93 -12.21
N ALA A 60 -21.02 -9.23 -13.28
CA ALA A 60 -21.29 -9.66 -14.65
C ALA A 60 -20.62 -11.00 -15.00
N ALA A 61 -19.46 -11.32 -14.43
CA ALA A 61 -18.79 -12.60 -14.62
C ALA A 61 -19.55 -13.78 -13.99
N PHE A 62 -20.40 -13.53 -12.99
CA PHE A 62 -21.36 -14.49 -12.44
C PHE A 62 -22.69 -14.50 -13.21
N GLY A 63 -22.78 -13.74 -14.30
CA GLY A 63 -23.98 -13.60 -15.12
C GLY A 63 -25.03 -12.67 -14.52
N PHE A 64 -24.66 -11.82 -13.54
CA PHE A 64 -25.58 -10.85 -12.97
C PHE A 64 -25.70 -9.58 -13.81
N SER A 65 -26.90 -9.02 -13.86
CA SER A 65 -27.15 -7.70 -14.46
C SER A 65 -28.26 -6.97 -13.70
N PRO A 66 -28.15 -5.64 -13.55
CA PRO A 66 -29.22 -4.83 -12.97
C PRO A 66 -30.44 -4.69 -13.88
N GLN A 67 -30.33 -5.07 -15.16
CA GLN A 67 -31.46 -5.14 -16.10
C GLN A 67 -32.25 -6.45 -15.97
N GLN A 68 -31.70 -7.46 -15.30
CA GLN A 68 -32.34 -8.76 -15.09
C GLN A 68 -33.20 -8.77 -13.82
N GLY A 69 -34.28 -9.55 -13.86
CA GLY A 69 -35.07 -9.85 -12.67
C GLY A 69 -34.32 -10.75 -11.67
N LYS A 70 -34.85 -10.86 -10.45
CA LYS A 70 -34.29 -11.72 -9.40
C LYS A 70 -34.14 -13.18 -9.87
N GLU A 71 -35.19 -13.77 -10.45
CA GLU A 71 -35.16 -15.17 -10.88
C GLU A 71 -34.17 -15.43 -12.02
N GLU A 72 -34.02 -14.48 -12.94
CA GLU A 72 -33.05 -14.58 -14.05
C GLU A 72 -31.61 -14.56 -13.52
N ASN A 73 -31.31 -13.66 -12.58
CA ASN A 73 -30.02 -13.61 -11.89
C ASN A 73 -29.74 -14.92 -11.12
N TRP A 74 -30.74 -15.48 -10.43
CA TRP A 74 -30.59 -16.78 -9.76
C TRP A 74 -30.37 -17.92 -10.75
N ALA A 75 -31.08 -17.92 -11.88
CA ALA A 75 -30.89 -18.92 -12.93
C ALA A 75 -29.49 -18.83 -13.53
N ALA A 76 -28.95 -17.62 -13.74
CA ALA A 76 -27.58 -17.41 -14.20
C ALA A 76 -26.56 -18.00 -13.21
N LEU A 77 -26.70 -17.72 -11.92
CA LEU A 77 -25.81 -18.25 -10.89
C LEU A 77 -25.89 -19.78 -10.78
N ARG A 78 -27.10 -20.37 -10.86
CA ARG A 78 -27.30 -21.83 -10.76
C ARG A 78 -26.54 -22.62 -11.84
N ARG A 79 -26.21 -22.01 -12.99
CA ARG A 79 -25.42 -22.65 -14.06
C ARG A 79 -24.05 -23.11 -13.60
N LEU A 80 -23.49 -22.49 -12.56
CA LEU A 80 -22.19 -22.87 -12.01
C LEU A 80 -22.19 -24.29 -11.40
N TRP A 81 -23.35 -24.78 -10.96
CA TRP A 81 -23.53 -26.12 -10.38
C TRP A 81 -24.19 -27.11 -11.34
N ALA A 82 -24.42 -26.73 -12.60
CA ALA A 82 -24.88 -27.67 -13.61
C ALA A 82 -23.71 -28.51 -14.16
N ASP A 83 -24.07 -29.57 -14.90
CA ASP A 83 -23.13 -30.43 -15.62
C ASP A 83 -23.01 -30.03 -17.10
N GLY A 84 -21.89 -30.39 -17.72
CA GLY A 84 -21.62 -30.21 -19.15
C GLY A 84 -20.90 -28.90 -19.52
N GLU A 85 -20.59 -28.77 -20.81
CA GLU A 85 -19.69 -27.74 -21.35
C GLU A 85 -20.16 -26.29 -21.06
N THR A 86 -21.47 -26.05 -21.09
CA THR A 86 -22.04 -24.73 -20.75
C THR A 86 -21.76 -24.34 -19.31
N ALA A 87 -21.76 -25.30 -18.39
CA ALA A 87 -21.44 -25.07 -16.99
C ALA A 87 -19.93 -24.86 -16.78
N ASP A 88 -19.09 -25.58 -17.53
CA ASP A 88 -17.64 -25.36 -17.53
C ASP A 88 -17.28 -23.95 -18.01
N ALA A 89 -17.90 -23.48 -19.09
CA ALA A 89 -17.73 -22.12 -19.59
C ALA A 89 -18.15 -21.06 -18.55
N ALA A 90 -19.28 -21.29 -17.86
CA ALA A 90 -19.74 -20.40 -16.79
C ALA A 90 -18.75 -20.36 -15.60
N ARG A 91 -18.20 -21.51 -15.19
CA ARG A 91 -17.17 -21.58 -14.14
C ARG A 91 -15.88 -20.89 -14.56
N GLN A 92 -15.47 -21.03 -15.82
CA GLN A 92 -14.29 -20.35 -16.35
C GLN A 92 -14.47 -18.82 -16.33
N GLN A 93 -15.64 -18.33 -16.76
CA GLN A 93 -15.98 -16.90 -16.70
C GLN A 93 -15.99 -16.37 -15.26
N ALA A 94 -16.64 -17.08 -14.34
CA ALA A 94 -16.68 -16.71 -12.92
C ALA A 94 -15.26 -16.69 -12.31
N THR A 95 -14.41 -17.66 -12.65
CA THR A 95 -13.00 -17.70 -12.21
C THR A 95 -12.21 -16.50 -12.69
N ALA A 96 -12.38 -16.11 -13.96
CA ALA A 96 -11.77 -14.89 -14.49
C ALA A 96 -12.28 -13.65 -13.75
N GLY A 97 -13.57 -13.60 -13.42
CA GLY A 97 -14.17 -12.56 -12.59
C GLY A 97 -13.54 -12.47 -11.19
N ILE A 98 -13.37 -13.60 -10.49
CA ILE A 98 -12.68 -13.65 -9.19
C ILE A 98 -11.24 -13.12 -9.32
N GLY A 99 -10.56 -13.39 -10.43
CA GLY A 99 -9.24 -12.84 -10.73
C GLY A 99 -9.19 -11.30 -10.69
N ILE A 100 -10.27 -10.63 -11.12
CA ILE A 100 -10.38 -9.16 -11.06
C ILE A 100 -10.39 -8.68 -9.60
N ALA A 101 -11.02 -9.44 -8.69
CA ALA A 101 -11.11 -9.09 -7.28
C ALA A 101 -9.74 -9.06 -6.57
N ARG A 102 -8.69 -9.63 -7.20
CA ARG A 102 -7.32 -9.58 -6.68
C ARG A 102 -6.90 -8.16 -6.34
N THR A 103 -7.14 -7.19 -7.22
CA THR A 103 -6.75 -5.79 -6.98
C THR A 103 -7.63 -5.09 -5.96
N THR A 104 -8.66 -5.75 -5.41
CA THR A 104 -9.53 -5.21 -4.34
C THR A 104 -9.18 -5.77 -2.97
N TYR A 105 -8.57 -6.96 -2.93
CA TYR A 105 -8.26 -7.65 -1.67
C TYR A 105 -6.76 -7.84 -1.44
N ASN A 106 -5.94 -7.71 -2.47
CA ASN A 106 -4.48 -7.72 -2.38
C ASN A 106 -3.90 -6.34 -2.74
N HIS A 107 -3.68 -5.52 -1.70
CA HIS A 107 -3.26 -4.13 -1.82
C HIS A 107 -1.94 -3.83 -1.12
N LEU A 108 -1.04 -4.82 -1.02
CA LEU A 108 0.18 -4.67 -0.22
C LEU A 108 1.05 -3.50 -0.69
N GLN A 109 1.22 -3.33 -2.01
CA GLN A 109 2.02 -2.22 -2.56
C GLN A 109 1.32 -0.87 -2.31
N ALA A 110 0.01 -0.78 -2.50
CA ALA A 110 -0.73 0.46 -2.25
C ALA A 110 -0.74 0.85 -0.76
N ASN A 111 -0.75 -0.13 0.16
CA ASN A 111 -0.81 0.12 1.60
C ASN A 111 0.55 0.44 2.23
N PHE A 112 1.62 -0.21 1.77
CA PHE A 112 2.94 -0.16 2.43
C PHE A 112 4.08 0.30 1.51
N GLY A 113 3.89 0.22 0.19
CA GLY A 113 4.94 0.44 -0.81
C GLY A 113 4.84 1.78 -1.55
N TYR A 114 3.95 2.68 -1.15
CA TYR A 114 3.96 4.04 -1.69
C TYR A 114 5.30 4.73 -1.36
N VAL A 115 5.71 5.64 -2.24
CA VAL A 115 7.02 6.29 -2.18
C VAL A 115 6.84 7.79 -2.15
N TYR A 116 7.51 8.47 -1.23
CA TYR A 116 7.67 9.91 -1.29
C TYR A 116 8.76 10.24 -2.30
N SER A 117 8.39 10.81 -3.44
CA SER A 117 9.34 11.24 -4.47
C SER A 117 10.01 12.58 -4.16
N GLN A 118 9.40 13.37 -3.28
CA GLN A 118 9.82 14.70 -2.84
C GLN A 118 9.40 14.89 -1.38
N GLY A 119 9.98 15.90 -0.71
CA GLY A 119 9.64 16.25 0.67
C GLY A 119 10.86 16.23 1.60
N ALA A 120 10.67 15.78 2.84
CA ALA A 120 11.66 15.72 3.89
C ALA A 120 12.59 14.49 3.71
N LEU A 121 13.28 14.42 2.58
CA LEU A 121 14.19 13.34 2.22
C LEU A 121 15.39 13.86 1.42
N LEU A 122 16.53 13.16 1.54
CA LEU A 122 17.69 13.38 0.69
C LEU A 122 17.74 12.30 -0.38
N ALA A 123 17.65 12.69 -1.65
CA ALA A 123 17.69 11.74 -2.75
C ALA A 123 19.08 11.13 -2.93
N ASP A 124 19.12 9.83 -3.25
CA ASP A 124 20.32 9.13 -3.70
C ASP A 124 20.24 8.78 -5.20
N ALA A 125 21.38 8.41 -5.77
CA ALA A 125 21.49 8.01 -7.18
C ALA A 125 21.02 6.56 -7.45
N ALA A 126 20.70 5.78 -6.41
CA ALA A 126 20.31 4.38 -6.58
C ALA A 126 18.98 4.27 -7.33
N PRO A 127 18.80 3.30 -8.25
CA PRO A 127 17.51 3.11 -8.90
C PRO A 127 16.44 2.65 -7.90
N ALA A 128 15.20 3.13 -8.03
CA ALA A 128 14.08 2.61 -7.27
C ALA A 128 13.67 1.22 -7.80
N PRO A 129 13.28 0.27 -6.94
CA PRO A 129 12.68 -0.97 -7.41
C PRO A 129 11.35 -0.66 -8.11
N ARG A 130 11.12 -1.30 -9.26
CA ARG A 130 9.89 -1.15 -10.02
C ARG A 130 9.02 -2.40 -9.83
N PRO A 131 7.88 -2.31 -9.13
CA PRO A 131 6.98 -3.46 -8.99
C PRO A 131 6.37 -3.81 -10.35
N LEU A 132 6.07 -5.10 -10.56
CA LEU A 132 5.37 -5.56 -11.77
C LEU A 132 3.91 -5.10 -11.78
N ASP A 133 3.33 -4.94 -10.60
CA ASP A 133 1.96 -4.50 -10.34
C ASP A 133 1.99 -3.43 -9.23
N ALA A 134 1.54 -2.22 -9.55
CA ALA A 134 1.59 -1.06 -8.65
C ALA A 134 0.63 -1.16 -7.44
N ILE A 135 -0.24 -2.17 -7.39
CA ILE A 135 -1.24 -2.37 -6.34
C ILE A 135 -0.91 -3.60 -5.50
N CYS A 136 -0.57 -4.72 -6.14
CA CYS A 136 -0.43 -6.02 -5.48
C CYS A 136 1.03 -6.39 -5.15
N ASP A 137 2.00 -6.00 -5.96
CA ASP A 137 3.40 -6.48 -5.85
C ASP A 137 4.22 -5.59 -4.93
N PHE A 138 4.19 -5.89 -3.63
CA PHE A 138 4.99 -5.14 -2.65
C PHE A 138 6.47 -5.46 -2.77
N ARG A 139 7.29 -4.42 -2.98
CA ARG A 139 8.76 -4.54 -3.06
C ARG A 139 9.42 -3.69 -1.97
N PRO A 140 9.97 -4.32 -0.90
CA PRO A 140 10.69 -3.58 0.13
C PRO A 140 11.94 -2.90 -0.46
N SER A 141 12.26 -1.71 0.05
CA SER A 141 13.37 -0.89 -0.44
C SER A 141 13.88 0.01 0.67
N THR A 142 15.19 0.22 0.72
CA THR A 142 15.83 1.22 1.60
C THR A 142 16.08 2.56 0.91
N LYS A 143 15.68 2.70 -0.36
CA LYS A 143 15.83 3.96 -1.11
C LYS A 143 15.07 5.10 -0.39
N PRO A 144 15.66 6.31 -0.26
CA PRO A 144 14.98 7.47 0.33
C PRO A 144 13.55 7.67 -0.18
N GLY A 145 12.64 7.93 0.75
CA GLY A 145 11.20 8.07 0.48
C GLY A 145 10.38 6.78 0.60
N HIS A 146 11.02 5.61 0.72
CA HIS A 146 10.32 4.36 1.04
C HIS A 146 10.17 4.18 2.56
N SER A 147 9.15 3.44 2.96
CA SER A 147 9.03 2.98 4.34
C SER A 147 10.16 2.00 4.69
N LEU A 148 10.66 2.05 5.92
CA LEU A 148 11.69 1.13 6.41
C LEU A 148 11.24 -0.32 6.22
N PRO A 149 11.98 -1.16 5.47
CA PRO A 149 11.65 -2.57 5.32
C PRO A 149 11.65 -3.28 6.67
N HIS A 150 10.65 -4.13 6.89
CA HIS A 150 10.69 -5.04 8.04
C HIS A 150 11.75 -6.13 7.82
N ALA A 151 12.53 -6.36 8.86
CA ALA A 151 13.40 -7.50 9.03
C ALA A 151 13.37 -7.92 10.50
N TRP A 152 13.59 -9.21 10.75
CA TRP A 152 13.81 -9.71 12.10
C TRP A 152 15.28 -9.56 12.47
N LEU A 153 15.52 -8.97 13.64
CA LEU A 153 16.82 -8.91 14.29
C LEU A 153 16.79 -9.84 15.50
N GLU A 154 17.96 -10.37 15.84
CA GLU A 154 18.14 -11.29 16.96
C GLU A 154 19.37 -10.88 17.74
N ASN A 155 19.27 -10.85 19.07
CA ASN A 155 20.41 -10.80 19.97
C ASN A 155 20.43 -12.07 20.84
N THR A 156 21.31 -12.13 21.84
CA THR A 156 21.45 -13.33 22.69
C THR A 156 20.23 -13.65 23.56
N ALA A 157 19.29 -12.70 23.74
CA ALA A 157 18.14 -12.83 24.61
C ALA A 157 16.81 -12.87 23.83
N ASP A 158 16.68 -12.06 22.78
CA ASP A 158 15.40 -11.73 22.17
C ASP A 158 15.46 -11.62 20.64
N ARG A 159 14.30 -11.81 20.02
CA ARG A 159 14.03 -11.53 18.61
C ARG A 159 13.05 -10.35 18.51
N TYR A 160 13.38 -9.36 17.70
CA TYR A 160 12.59 -8.12 17.56
C TYR A 160 12.60 -7.59 16.12
N SER A 161 11.65 -6.73 15.78
CA SER A 161 11.56 -6.11 14.46
C SER A 161 12.58 -4.98 14.35
N ILE A 162 13.21 -4.81 13.20
CA ILE A 162 14.05 -3.63 12.93
C ILE A 162 13.27 -2.31 13.10
N ASN A 163 11.95 -2.32 12.90
CA ASN A 163 11.12 -1.13 13.11
C ASN A 163 11.02 -0.75 14.60
N ASP A 164 11.28 -1.69 15.52
CA ASP A 164 11.28 -1.41 16.96
C ASP A 164 12.49 -0.56 17.38
N LEU A 165 13.50 -0.41 16.50
CA LEU A 165 14.58 0.55 16.69
C LEU A 165 14.11 2.00 16.53
N THR A 166 12.99 2.23 15.85
CA THR A 166 12.44 3.56 15.63
C THR A 166 11.63 4.04 16.83
N ALA A 167 11.70 5.34 17.14
CA ALA A 167 10.97 5.94 18.25
C ALA A 167 10.33 7.27 17.83
N ALA A 168 9.16 7.57 18.39
CA ALA A 168 8.43 8.80 18.07
C ALA A 168 9.29 10.04 18.35
N GLY A 169 9.41 10.90 17.32
CA GLY A 169 10.15 12.16 17.42
C GLY A 169 11.67 12.03 17.47
N ARG A 170 12.24 10.86 17.11
CA ARG A 170 13.69 10.65 17.00
C ARG A 170 14.04 10.11 15.62
N PHE A 171 15.19 10.55 15.11
CA PHE A 171 15.83 9.94 13.96
C PHE A 171 16.73 8.78 14.41
N VAL A 172 16.84 7.77 13.56
CA VAL A 172 17.66 6.58 13.80
C VAL A 172 18.56 6.36 12.60
N LEU A 173 19.83 6.14 12.86
CA LEU A 173 20.81 5.72 11.87
C LEU A 173 21.09 4.23 12.09
N ILE A 174 21.01 3.44 11.03
CA ILE A 174 21.31 2.00 11.05
C ILE A 174 22.58 1.80 10.23
N ALA A 175 23.64 1.29 10.88
CA ALA A 175 24.93 1.03 10.27
C ALA A 175 25.40 -0.39 10.59
N GLY A 176 26.24 -0.96 9.72
CA GLY A 176 26.86 -2.27 9.92
C GLY A 176 28.10 -2.22 10.82
N GLU A 177 28.83 -3.33 10.89
CA GLU A 177 30.04 -3.48 11.73
C GLU A 177 31.13 -2.44 11.42
N ASP A 178 31.27 -2.05 10.16
CA ASP A 178 32.23 -1.03 9.72
C ASP A 178 31.73 0.42 9.88
N GLY A 179 30.57 0.62 10.50
CA GLY A 179 29.92 1.92 10.66
C GLY A 179 30.48 2.80 11.77
N GLY A 180 31.63 2.47 12.35
CA GLY A 180 32.16 3.10 13.57
C GLY A 180 32.28 4.62 13.49
N ASP A 181 32.68 5.15 12.34
CA ASP A 181 32.81 6.60 12.12
C ASP A 181 31.47 7.34 12.28
N TRP A 182 30.36 6.72 11.87
CA TRP A 182 29.02 7.29 12.01
C TRP A 182 28.52 7.34 13.45
N CYS A 183 29.02 6.46 14.32
CA CYS A 183 28.68 6.48 15.74
C CYS A 183 29.44 7.56 16.52
N GLN A 184 30.52 8.09 15.94
CA GLN A 184 31.37 9.11 16.56
C GLN A 184 31.10 10.53 16.05
N ALA A 185 30.38 10.66 14.93
CA ALA A 185 29.98 11.93 14.33
C ALA A 185 28.79 12.58 15.06
#